data_AF-A0A7W4ZZI0-F1
#
_entry.id   AF-A0A7W4ZZI0-F1
#
_cell.length_a   1.000
_cell.length_b   1.000
_cell.length_c   1.000
_cell.angle_alpha   90.00
_cell.angle_beta   90.00
_cell.angle_gamma   90.00
#
_symmetry.space_group_name_H-M   'P 1'
#
loop_
_entity.id
_entity.type
_entity.pdbx_description
1 polymer ?
#
loop_
_entity_poly.entity_id
_entity_poly.type
_entity_poly.pdbx_seq_one_letter_code
_entity_poly.pdbx_strand_id
1 'polypeptide(L)'
;MSLGGLLPLGDARDGAWIAEQAAEAVLRRAAQDAPGVRVHALRVALADPADTGEPAVPAPPSAQPPGPLRVTAEFAATASQPLPTTASLLRATLATAAAQRLGLAVTEVDLRVTGLLDEEPEPGPAVRLPEPPRAARPLDGDEARVAAAALQVPGVLHLTAALGHPVHIERLPGEAALPHRHVRLELAVAADHRARDVAREVRTAVRKTLSDHPTVAVLVSGIA
;
A
#
# COMPACT_ATOMS: atom_id res chain seq x y z
N MET A 1 -12.79 -10.97 2.12
CA MET A 1 -12.87 -9.53 1.78
C MET A 1 -11.90 -9.31 0.64
N SER A 2 -12.34 -8.74 -0.48
CA SER A 2 -11.44 -8.47 -1.61
C SER A 2 -10.46 -7.36 -1.22
N LEU A 3 -9.19 -7.46 -1.60
CA LEU A 3 -8.15 -6.45 -1.32
C LEU A 3 -8.40 -5.09 -1.98
N GLY A 4 -9.41 -4.98 -2.86
CA GLY A 4 -9.59 -3.81 -3.72
C GLY A 4 -8.56 -3.78 -4.85
N GLY A 5 -8.30 -2.61 -5.43
CA GLY A 5 -7.20 -2.43 -6.37
C GLY A 5 -5.84 -2.51 -5.66
N LEU A 6 -4.78 -2.82 -6.40
CA LEU A 6 -3.41 -2.71 -5.89
C LEU A 6 -2.75 -1.44 -6.45
N LEU A 7 -2.30 -0.57 -5.55
CA LEU A 7 -1.70 0.72 -5.88
C LEU A 7 -0.18 0.58 -6.00
N PRO A 8 0.46 1.20 -7.01
CA PRO A 8 1.92 1.22 -7.11
C PRO A 8 2.50 1.96 -5.91
N LEU A 9 3.52 1.36 -5.31
CA LEU A 9 4.16 1.89 -4.13
C LEU A 9 5.54 2.43 -4.51
N GLY A 10 5.62 3.76 -4.62
CA GLY A 10 6.79 4.46 -5.12
C GLY A 10 6.79 4.61 -6.64
N ASP A 11 7.94 4.36 -7.27
CA ASP A 11 8.14 4.51 -8.71
C ASP A 11 8.09 3.16 -9.45
N ALA A 12 8.10 3.21 -10.78
CA ALA A 12 8.01 2.02 -11.62
C ALA A 12 9.13 0.98 -11.39
N ARG A 13 10.29 1.39 -10.84
CA ARG A 13 11.44 0.50 -10.57
C ARG A 13 11.35 -0.21 -9.22
N ASP A 14 10.43 0.21 -8.38
CA ASP A 14 10.26 -0.34 -7.04
C ASP A 14 9.73 -1.75 -7.04
N GLY A 15 8.88 -2.08 -8.02
CA GLY A 15 8.24 -3.40 -8.07
C GLY A 15 7.48 -3.71 -6.78
N ALA A 16 6.90 -2.68 -6.17
CA ALA A 16 6.15 -2.78 -4.93
C ALA A 16 4.74 -2.24 -5.15
N TRP A 17 3.77 -2.91 -4.54
CA TRP A 17 2.37 -2.52 -4.54
C TRP A 17 1.80 -2.59 -3.13
N ILE A 18 0.75 -1.83 -2.87
CA ILE A 18 -0.02 -1.88 -1.64
C ILE A 18 -1.50 -2.07 -1.96
N ALA A 19 -2.19 -2.87 -1.15
CA ALA A 19 -3.64 -2.96 -1.23
C ALA A 19 -4.27 -1.59 -0.96
N GLU A 20 -5.19 -1.16 -1.83
CA GLU A 20 -5.91 0.12 -1.69
C GLU A 20 -6.51 0.26 -0.29
N GLN A 21 -7.10 -0.81 0.25
CA GLN A 21 -7.66 -0.84 1.60
C GLN A 21 -6.64 -0.60 2.71
N ALA A 22 -5.41 -1.12 2.57
CA ALA A 22 -4.34 -0.87 3.54
C ALA A 22 -3.85 0.58 3.49
N ALA A 23 -3.75 1.16 2.29
CA ALA A 23 -3.44 2.57 2.13
C ALA A 23 -4.55 3.47 2.71
N GLU A 24 -5.81 3.17 2.42
CA GLU A 24 -6.97 3.90 2.94
C GLU A 24 -7.03 3.88 4.46
N ALA A 25 -6.75 2.73 5.10
CA ALA A 25 -6.74 2.62 6.55
C ALA A 25 -5.72 3.57 7.20
N VAL A 26 -4.50 3.65 6.65
CA VAL A 26 -3.46 4.56 7.15
C VAL A 26 -3.85 6.03 6.93
N LEU A 27 -4.38 6.36 5.76
CA LEU A 27 -4.77 7.73 5.42
C LEU A 27 -5.98 8.19 6.27
N ARG A 28 -6.97 7.33 6.47
CA ARG A 28 -8.11 7.60 7.36
C ARG A 28 -7.65 7.80 8.79
N ARG A 29 -6.72 6.98 9.28
CA ARG A 29 -6.16 7.15 10.63
C ARG A 29 -5.44 8.48 10.77
N ALA A 30 -4.63 8.88 9.80
CA ALA A 30 -3.98 10.19 9.81
C ALA A 30 -4.98 11.35 9.77
N ALA A 31 -6.08 11.20 9.01
CA ALA A 31 -7.13 12.21 8.97
C ALA A 31 -7.92 12.34 10.28
N GLN A 32 -8.00 11.28 11.09
CA GLN A 32 -8.62 11.35 12.43
C GLN A 32 -7.81 12.21 13.40
N ASP A 33 -6.51 12.37 13.17
CA ASP A 33 -5.66 13.25 13.98
C ASP A 33 -5.91 14.74 13.66
N ALA A 34 -6.66 15.06 12.60
CA ALA A 34 -7.03 16.43 12.26
C ALA A 34 -8.24 16.89 13.10
N PRO A 35 -8.12 17.99 13.85
CA PRO A 35 -9.16 18.44 14.78
C PRO A 35 -10.43 18.88 14.04
N GLY A 36 -11.59 18.49 14.57
CA GLY A 36 -12.89 18.92 14.07
C GLY A 36 -13.25 18.39 12.67
N VAL A 37 -12.59 17.33 12.18
CA VAL A 37 -12.82 16.72 10.86
C VAL A 37 -13.36 15.30 11.00
N ARG A 38 -14.39 14.98 10.23
CA ARG A 38 -14.85 13.60 10.02
C ARG A 38 -14.79 13.23 8.56
N VAL A 39 -13.93 12.26 8.21
CA VAL A 39 -13.85 11.72 6.84
C VAL A 39 -14.86 10.61 6.65
N HIS A 40 -15.75 10.77 5.68
CA HIS A 40 -16.80 9.80 5.34
C HIS A 40 -16.30 8.83 4.26
N ALA A 41 -15.83 9.37 3.14
CA ALA A 41 -15.26 8.61 2.05
C ALA A 41 -13.79 9.02 1.83
N LEU A 42 -12.95 8.04 1.50
CA LEU A 42 -11.57 8.25 1.10
C LEU A 42 -11.24 7.19 0.06
N ARG A 43 -10.63 7.61 -1.04
CA ARG A 43 -10.20 6.74 -2.13
C ARG A 43 -8.86 7.20 -2.68
N VAL A 44 -8.06 6.26 -3.19
CA VAL A 44 -6.82 6.56 -3.91
C VAL A 44 -6.89 5.96 -5.31
N ALA A 45 -6.56 6.74 -6.32
CA ALA A 45 -6.57 6.30 -7.72
C ALA A 45 -5.44 7.01 -8.49
N LEU A 46 -5.19 6.59 -9.74
CA LEU A 46 -4.34 7.36 -10.65
C LEU A 46 -4.90 8.78 -10.84
N ALA A 47 -4.01 9.77 -10.80
CA ALA A 47 -4.33 11.16 -11.08
C ALA A 47 -4.68 11.33 -12.56
N ASP A 48 -3.82 10.78 -13.43
CA ASP A 48 -3.99 10.74 -14.87
C ASP A 48 -3.74 9.32 -15.40
N PRO A 49 -4.75 8.64 -15.99
CA PRO A 49 -4.57 7.32 -16.57
C PRO A 49 -3.70 7.32 -17.85
N ALA A 50 -3.47 8.48 -18.47
CA ALA A 50 -2.58 8.62 -19.63
C ALA A 50 -1.11 8.77 -19.24
N ASP A 51 -0.81 9.25 -18.03
CA ASP A 51 0.55 9.39 -17.49
C ASP A 51 0.92 8.16 -16.64
N THR A 52 1.14 7.04 -17.31
CA THR A 52 1.51 5.77 -16.66
C THR A 52 2.84 5.26 -17.17
N GLY A 53 3.62 4.67 -16.27
CA GLY A 53 4.90 4.02 -16.56
C GLY A 53 4.76 2.50 -16.64
N GLU A 54 5.68 1.87 -17.36
CA GLU A 54 5.79 0.42 -17.38
C GLU A 54 6.55 -0.08 -16.14
N PRO A 55 6.00 -1.02 -15.35
CA PRO A 55 6.65 -1.52 -14.15
C PRO A 55 7.90 -2.35 -14.52
N ALA A 56 8.98 -2.17 -13.76
CA ALA A 56 10.25 -2.87 -13.98
C ALA A 56 10.21 -4.36 -13.60
N VAL A 57 9.12 -4.82 -12.98
CA VAL A 57 8.85 -6.22 -12.69
C VAL A 57 7.41 -6.55 -13.10
N PRO A 58 7.13 -7.80 -13.46
CA PRO A 58 5.78 -8.28 -13.72
C PRO A 58 4.82 -7.86 -12.61
N ALA A 59 3.70 -7.23 -12.99
CA ALA A 59 2.72 -6.70 -12.06
C ALA A 59 1.81 -7.81 -11.52
N PRO A 60 1.42 -7.76 -10.22
CA PRO A 60 0.46 -8.71 -9.69
C PRO A 60 -0.93 -8.53 -10.31
N PRO A 61 -1.81 -9.54 -10.23
CA PRO A 61 -3.19 -9.42 -10.67
C PRO A 61 -3.88 -8.21 -10.03
N SER A 62 -4.64 -7.45 -10.82
CA SER A 62 -5.35 -6.23 -10.38
C SER A 62 -4.45 -5.07 -9.94
N ALA A 63 -3.16 -5.11 -10.28
CA ALA A 63 -2.26 -3.97 -10.15
C ALA A 63 -2.62 -2.83 -11.09
N GLN A 64 -2.68 -1.63 -10.51
CA GLN A 64 -2.63 -0.41 -11.30
C GLN A 64 -1.19 -0.18 -11.79
N PRO A 65 -1.03 0.38 -13.00
CA PRO A 65 0.28 0.74 -13.50
C PRO A 65 0.90 1.85 -12.63
N PRO A 66 2.23 1.89 -12.50
CA PRO A 66 2.94 3.01 -11.87
C PRO A 66 2.54 4.35 -12.49
N GLY A 67 2.28 5.35 -11.65
CA GLY A 67 1.89 6.68 -12.10
C GLY A 67 1.57 7.61 -10.93
N PRO A 68 1.38 8.91 -11.19
CA PRO A 68 0.97 9.87 -10.17
C PRO A 68 -0.40 9.48 -9.61
N LEU A 69 -0.55 9.57 -8.29
CA LEU A 69 -1.76 9.20 -7.58
C LEU A 69 -2.51 10.45 -7.09
N ARG A 70 -3.84 10.35 -7.10
CA ARG A 70 -4.75 11.31 -6.49
C ARG A 70 -5.46 10.66 -5.31
N VAL A 71 -5.49 11.38 -4.20
CA VAL A 71 -6.34 11.05 -3.05
C VAL A 71 -7.62 11.89 -3.14
N THR A 72 -8.78 11.25 -3.12
CA THR A 72 -10.07 11.92 -3.02
C THR A 72 -10.69 11.63 -1.67
N ALA A 73 -11.11 12.65 -0.94
CA ALA A 73 -11.78 12.49 0.35
C ALA A 73 -13.01 13.38 0.49
N GLU A 74 -14.06 12.80 1.08
CA GLU A 74 -15.27 13.49 1.49
C GLU A 74 -15.24 13.68 2.99
N PHE A 75 -15.38 14.92 3.47
CA PHE A 75 -15.32 15.22 4.88
C PHE A 75 -16.38 16.23 5.33
N ALA A 76 -16.79 16.09 6.58
CA ALA A 76 -17.52 17.12 7.30
C ALA A 76 -16.58 17.79 8.31
N ALA A 77 -16.82 19.06 8.57
CA ALA A 77 -16.00 19.84 9.49
C ALA A 77 -16.84 20.68 10.45
N THR A 78 -16.33 20.87 11.66
CA THR A 78 -16.93 21.79 12.64
C THR A 78 -16.80 23.25 12.21
N ALA A 79 -17.68 24.11 12.73
CA ALA A 79 -17.62 25.56 12.50
C ALA A 79 -16.54 26.28 13.33
N SER A 80 -15.70 25.53 14.06
CA SER A 80 -14.65 26.07 14.95
C SER A 80 -13.52 26.78 14.19
N GLN A 81 -13.34 26.48 12.90
CA GLN A 81 -12.36 27.13 12.03
C GLN A 81 -12.95 27.37 10.64
N PRO A 82 -12.42 28.34 9.86
CA PRO A 82 -12.82 28.51 8.47
C PRO A 82 -12.57 27.24 7.65
N LEU A 83 -13.58 26.78 6.90
CA LEU A 83 -13.49 25.57 6.07
C LEU A 83 -12.24 25.50 5.17
N PRO A 84 -11.78 26.59 4.51
CA PRO A 84 -10.55 26.54 3.70
C PRO A 84 -9.29 26.22 4.52
N THR A 85 -9.24 26.65 5.79
CA THR A 85 -8.12 26.37 6.70
C THR A 85 -8.14 24.90 7.10
N THR A 86 -9.29 24.39 7.52
CA THR A 86 -9.47 22.96 7.85
C THR A 86 -9.15 22.06 6.65
N ALA A 87 -9.63 22.42 5.45
CA ALA A 87 -9.32 21.69 4.22
C ALA A 87 -7.82 21.70 3.90
N SER A 88 -7.13 22.82 4.11
CA SER A 88 -5.68 22.92 3.88
C SER A 88 -4.88 22.07 4.88
N LEU A 89 -5.29 22.04 6.15
CA LEU A 89 -4.68 21.18 7.18
C LEU A 89 -4.90 19.70 6.86
N LEU A 90 -6.12 19.31 6.50
CA LEU A 90 -6.44 17.94 6.10
C LEU A 90 -5.63 17.53 4.86
N ARG A 91 -5.54 18.41 3.86
CA ARG A 91 -4.74 18.19 2.65
C ARG A 91 -3.28 17.92 2.99
N ALA A 92 -2.67 18.77 3.81
CA ALA A 92 -1.29 18.63 4.23
C ALA A 92 -1.06 17.34 5.04
N THR A 93 -2.01 16.99 5.91
CA THR A 93 -1.94 15.77 6.74
C THR A 93 -1.99 14.51 5.88
N LEU A 94 -2.93 14.43 4.94
CA LEU A 94 -3.05 13.30 4.01
C LEU A 94 -1.83 13.17 3.10
N ALA A 95 -1.35 14.28 2.52
CA ALA A 95 -0.16 14.29 1.69
C ALA A 95 1.09 13.85 2.48
N THR A 96 1.23 14.32 3.72
CA THR A 96 2.34 13.94 4.62
C THR A 96 2.28 12.46 4.96
N ALA A 97 1.12 11.92 5.33
CA ALA A 97 0.95 10.51 5.63
C ALA A 97 1.23 9.62 4.39
N ALA A 98 0.73 10.00 3.22
CA ALA A 98 1.00 9.30 1.97
C ALA A 98 2.50 9.26 1.65
N ALA A 99 3.21 10.39 1.80
CA ALA A 99 4.62 10.48 1.48
C ALA A 99 5.52 9.79 2.53
N GLN A 100 5.27 10.04 3.82
CA GLN A 100 6.16 9.64 4.92
C GLN A 100 5.87 8.25 5.47
N ARG A 101 4.61 7.82 5.55
CA ARG A 101 4.25 6.49 6.08
C ARG A 101 4.14 5.44 4.99
N LEU A 102 3.54 5.79 3.84
CA LEU A 102 3.33 4.84 2.75
C LEU A 102 4.42 4.90 1.69
N GLY A 103 4.89 6.11 1.35
CA GLY A 103 5.77 6.35 0.22
C GLY A 103 5.07 6.34 -1.14
N LEU A 104 3.77 6.66 -1.17
CA LEU A 104 2.99 6.81 -2.39
C LEU A 104 3.36 8.10 -3.14
N ALA A 105 3.36 8.03 -4.48
CA ALA A 105 3.58 9.18 -5.36
C ALA A 105 2.29 9.99 -5.55
N VAL A 106 1.77 10.57 -4.47
CA VAL A 106 0.55 11.40 -4.51
C VAL A 106 0.88 12.80 -4.99
N THR A 107 0.28 13.22 -6.10
CA THR A 107 0.43 14.56 -6.69
C THR A 107 -0.78 15.45 -6.43
N GLU A 108 -1.96 14.85 -6.25
CA GLU A 108 -3.23 15.55 -6.08
C GLU A 108 -3.98 15.08 -4.84
N VAL A 109 -4.61 16.02 -4.14
CA VAL A 109 -5.48 15.72 -3.00
C VAL A 109 -6.75 16.58 -3.10
N ASP A 110 -7.82 15.90 -3.51
CA ASP A 110 -9.13 16.47 -3.79
C ASP A 110 -10.06 16.27 -2.60
N LEU A 111 -10.50 17.38 -2.01
CA LEU A 111 -11.33 17.36 -0.83
C LEU A 111 -12.71 17.93 -1.16
N ARG A 112 -13.75 17.16 -0.83
CA ARG A 112 -15.14 17.57 -0.95
C ARG A 112 -15.74 17.74 0.44
N VAL A 113 -16.23 18.94 0.73
CA VAL A 113 -16.99 19.20 1.96
C VAL A 113 -18.41 18.66 1.76
N THR A 114 -18.83 17.74 2.62
CA THR A 114 -20.18 17.14 2.56
C THR A 114 -21.12 17.67 3.63
N GLY A 115 -20.61 18.37 4.64
CA GLY A 115 -21.44 18.93 5.70
C GLY A 115 -20.66 19.74 6.72
N LEU A 116 -21.41 20.43 7.58
CA LEU A 116 -20.91 21.06 8.80
C LEU A 116 -21.34 20.20 9.99
N LEU A 117 -20.44 20.04 10.95
CA LEU A 117 -20.70 19.34 12.22
C LEU A 117 -20.98 20.37 13.31
N ASP A 118 -22.02 20.13 14.09
CA ASP A 118 -22.36 20.97 15.25
C ASP A 118 -21.44 20.70 16.46
N GLU A 119 -20.95 19.46 16.58
CA GLU A 119 -20.11 18.99 17.69
C GLU A 119 -18.83 18.30 17.17
N GLU A 120 -17.83 18.21 18.04
CA GLU A 120 -16.57 17.57 17.71
C GLU A 120 -16.78 16.07 17.42
N PRO A 121 -16.19 15.54 16.33
CA PRO A 121 -16.46 14.18 15.94
C PRO A 121 -15.87 13.17 16.93
N GLU A 122 -16.74 12.46 17.65
CA GLU A 122 -16.35 11.26 18.39
C GLU A 122 -15.56 10.27 17.50
N PRO A 123 -14.48 9.66 18.03
CA PRO A 123 -13.67 8.70 17.29
C PRO A 123 -14.53 7.51 16.88
N GLY A 124 -14.57 7.23 15.57
CA GLY A 124 -15.29 6.09 15.03
C GLY A 124 -14.76 4.76 15.57
N PRO A 125 -15.57 3.67 15.52
CA PRO A 125 -15.15 2.37 16.02
C PRO A 125 -13.87 1.91 15.31
N ALA A 126 -12.94 1.36 16.10
CA ALA A 126 -11.68 0.83 15.59
C ALA A 126 -11.96 -0.20 14.49
N VAL A 127 -11.35 0.00 13.31
CA VAL A 127 -11.42 -0.95 12.21
C VAL A 127 -10.76 -2.25 12.68
N ARG A 128 -11.54 -3.33 12.72
CA ARG A 128 -11.03 -4.66 13.04
C ARG A 128 -10.03 -5.04 11.95
N LEU A 129 -8.77 -5.27 12.34
CA LEU A 129 -7.77 -5.87 11.45
C LEU A 129 -8.34 -7.20 10.92
N PRO A 130 -8.23 -7.49 9.62
CA PRO A 130 -8.65 -8.76 9.08
C PRO A 130 -7.92 -9.89 9.82
N GLU A 131 -8.65 -10.94 10.23
CA GLU A 131 -8.03 -12.16 10.75
C GLU A 131 -7.05 -12.75 9.72
N PRO A 132 -5.90 -13.27 10.17
CA PRO A 132 -4.93 -13.88 9.27
C PRO A 132 -5.60 -15.04 8.50
N PRO A 133 -5.46 -15.10 7.17
CA PRO A 133 -6.10 -16.13 6.37
C PRO A 133 -5.67 -17.54 6.80
N ARG A 134 -6.61 -18.49 6.75
CA ARG A 134 -6.40 -19.90 7.11
C ARG A 134 -5.32 -20.54 6.23
N ALA A 135 -4.46 -21.31 6.91
CA ALA A 135 -3.41 -22.20 6.42
C ALA A 135 -3.15 -22.17 4.91
N ALA A 136 -2.24 -21.28 4.50
CA ALA A 136 -1.51 -21.46 3.26
C ALA A 136 -0.88 -22.87 3.23
N ARG A 137 -0.76 -23.46 2.03
CA ARG A 137 0.08 -24.66 1.83
C ARG A 137 1.45 -24.42 2.51
N PRO A 138 2.07 -25.44 3.13
CA PRO A 138 3.40 -25.28 3.69
C PRO A 138 4.36 -24.75 2.62
N LEU A 139 5.13 -23.72 2.97
CA LEU A 139 6.21 -23.22 2.13
C LEU A 139 7.31 -24.28 2.08
N ASP A 140 7.78 -24.61 0.88
CA ASP A 140 8.83 -25.60 0.67
C ASP A 140 10.02 -25.03 -0.10
N GLY A 141 11.17 -25.69 0.01
CA GLY A 141 12.39 -25.39 -0.74
C GLY A 141 12.76 -23.91 -0.78
N ASP A 142 12.57 -23.30 -1.94
CA ASP A 142 12.96 -21.93 -2.22
C ASP A 142 11.95 -20.92 -1.67
N GLU A 143 10.67 -21.26 -1.62
CA GLU A 143 9.62 -20.41 -1.06
C GLU A 143 9.86 -20.21 0.44
N ALA A 144 10.26 -21.27 1.15
CA ALA A 144 10.65 -21.18 2.56
C ALA A 144 11.87 -20.27 2.77
N ARG A 145 12.87 -20.32 1.88
CA ARG A 145 14.06 -19.43 1.95
C ARG A 145 13.71 -17.98 1.67
N VAL A 146 12.84 -17.72 0.69
CA VAL A 146 12.31 -16.39 0.39
C VAL A 146 11.54 -15.83 1.57
N ALA A 147 10.62 -16.62 2.13
CA ALA A 147 9.83 -16.23 3.29
C ALA A 147 10.71 -15.90 4.50
N ALA A 148 11.68 -16.75 4.81
CA ALA A 148 12.63 -16.52 5.89
C ALA A 148 13.41 -15.22 5.67
N ALA A 149 13.94 -14.98 4.46
CA ALA A 149 14.67 -13.76 4.14
C ALA A 149 13.81 -12.50 4.30
N ALA A 150 12.54 -12.55 3.89
CA ALA A 150 11.61 -11.43 4.04
C ALA A 150 11.28 -11.14 5.52
N LEU A 151 11.07 -12.18 6.33
CA LEU A 151 10.77 -12.04 7.76
C LEU A 151 11.95 -11.51 8.58
N GLN A 152 13.18 -11.57 8.06
CA GLN A 152 14.36 -10.98 8.70
C GLN A 152 14.49 -9.47 8.45
N VAL A 153 13.69 -8.89 7.53
CA VAL A 153 13.76 -7.46 7.23
C VAL A 153 13.04 -6.66 8.33
N PRO A 154 13.72 -5.67 8.95
CA PRO A 154 13.08 -4.78 9.90
C PRO A 154 11.83 -4.10 9.32
N GLY A 155 10.76 -4.08 10.13
CA GLY A 155 9.46 -3.54 9.71
C GLY A 155 8.53 -4.56 9.07
N VAL A 156 8.96 -5.78 8.75
CA VAL A 156 8.04 -6.87 8.34
C VAL A 156 7.45 -7.52 9.59
N LEU A 157 6.12 -7.53 9.70
CA LEU A 157 5.43 -8.15 10.83
C LEU A 157 5.19 -9.65 10.61
N HIS A 158 4.60 -9.98 9.47
CA HIS A 158 4.30 -11.36 9.05
C HIS A 158 4.00 -11.39 7.55
N LEU A 159 4.05 -12.60 6.98
CA LEU A 159 3.58 -12.83 5.62
C LEU A 159 2.07 -12.99 5.60
N THR A 160 1.44 -12.50 4.56
CA THR A 160 -0.01 -12.53 4.35
C THR A 160 -0.33 -13.33 3.10
N ALA A 161 -1.59 -13.69 2.89
CA ALA A 161 -1.98 -14.55 1.77
C ALA A 161 -3.37 -14.18 1.23
N ALA A 162 -3.67 -12.89 1.14
CA ALA A 162 -4.93 -12.42 0.62
C ALA A 162 -5.06 -12.62 -0.91
N LEU A 163 -3.96 -12.85 -1.64
CA LEU A 163 -3.95 -13.43 -2.99
C LEU A 163 -3.86 -14.97 -3.01
N GLY A 164 -4.09 -15.63 -1.87
CA GLY A 164 -4.17 -17.08 -1.72
C GLY A 164 -2.87 -17.78 -1.33
N HIS A 165 -1.70 -17.21 -1.64
CA HIS A 165 -0.41 -17.76 -1.23
C HIS A 165 0.62 -16.65 -0.92
N PRO A 166 1.37 -16.75 0.20
CA PRO A 166 2.25 -15.68 0.65
C PRO A 166 3.47 -15.49 -0.23
N VAL A 167 4.04 -16.58 -0.77
CA VAL A 167 5.15 -16.55 -1.72
C VAL A 167 4.69 -17.26 -2.97
N HIS A 168 4.75 -16.64 -4.13
CA HIS A 168 4.49 -17.27 -5.41
C HIS A 168 5.72 -17.18 -6.28
N ILE A 169 6.20 -18.32 -6.74
CA ILE A 169 7.37 -18.41 -7.60
C ILE A 169 6.95 -18.98 -8.95
N GLU A 170 7.13 -18.21 -10.00
CA GLU A 170 6.83 -18.63 -11.36
C GLU A 170 8.01 -18.40 -12.31
N ARG A 171 8.04 -19.12 -13.43
CA ARG A 171 8.97 -18.87 -14.53
C ARG A 171 8.21 -18.17 -15.63
N LEU A 172 8.60 -16.94 -15.92
CA LEU A 172 7.99 -16.16 -16.98
C LEU A 172 8.78 -16.33 -18.29
N PRO A 173 8.07 -16.50 -19.42
CA PRO A 173 8.71 -16.44 -20.72
C PRO A 173 9.29 -15.03 -20.94
N GLY A 174 10.56 -14.94 -21.34
CA GLY A 174 11.12 -13.67 -21.78
C GLY A 174 10.80 -13.46 -23.26
N GLU A 175 10.20 -12.31 -23.62
CA GLU A 175 9.87 -12.01 -25.02
C GLU A 175 11.12 -11.91 -25.93
N ALA A 176 12.28 -11.57 -25.34
CA ALA A 176 13.57 -11.48 -26.04
C ALA A 176 14.76 -12.04 -25.23
N ALA A 177 14.51 -12.71 -24.09
CA ALA A 177 15.54 -13.21 -23.19
C ALA A 177 15.17 -14.60 -22.64
N LEU A 178 16.14 -15.32 -22.06
CA LEU A 178 15.89 -16.62 -21.43
C LEU A 178 14.73 -16.53 -20.43
N PRO A 179 13.96 -17.60 -20.17
CA PRO A 179 12.93 -17.57 -19.14
C PRO A 179 13.56 -17.19 -17.79
N HIS A 180 13.01 -16.16 -17.15
CA HIS A 180 13.49 -15.68 -15.84
C HIS A 180 12.47 -16.02 -14.76
N ARG A 181 12.99 -16.32 -13.58
CA ARG A 181 12.16 -16.58 -12.41
C ARG A 181 11.61 -15.27 -11.85
N HIS A 182 10.34 -15.28 -11.48
CA HIS A 182 9.62 -14.19 -10.85
C HIS A 182 9.10 -14.65 -9.49
N VAL A 183 9.32 -13.81 -8.48
CA VAL A 183 8.84 -14.03 -7.12
C VAL A 183 7.85 -12.93 -6.77
N ARG A 184 6.62 -13.31 -6.43
CA ARG A 184 5.64 -12.42 -5.83
C ARG A 184 5.49 -12.77 -4.35
N LEU A 185 5.71 -11.79 -3.48
CA LEU A 185 5.60 -11.96 -2.03
C LEU A 185 4.52 -11.04 -1.48
N GLU A 186 3.70 -11.53 -0.55
CA GLU A 186 2.70 -10.76 0.18
C GLU A 186 3.04 -10.66 1.67
N LEU A 187 2.96 -9.45 2.23
CA LEU A 187 3.34 -9.18 3.62
C LEU A 187 2.54 -8.05 4.29
N ALA A 188 2.62 -8.02 5.62
CA ALA A 188 2.19 -6.91 6.45
C ALA A 188 3.40 -6.13 7.01
N VAL A 189 3.31 -4.81 7.01
CA VAL A 189 4.36 -3.88 7.49
C VAL A 189 3.96 -3.23 8.80
N ALA A 190 4.94 -2.97 9.67
CA ALA A 190 4.75 -2.22 10.90
C ALA A 190 4.50 -0.73 10.63
N ALA A 191 3.54 -0.12 11.33
CA ALA A 191 3.11 1.26 11.09
C ALA A 191 4.17 2.33 11.42
N ASP A 192 5.22 1.96 12.16
CA ASP A 192 6.37 2.81 12.49
C ASP A 192 7.44 2.83 11.38
N HIS A 193 7.32 1.97 10.37
CA HIS A 193 8.21 1.93 9.21
C HIS A 193 7.51 2.45 7.97
N ARG A 194 8.26 3.11 7.09
CA ARG A 194 7.75 3.52 5.78
C ARG A 194 7.60 2.31 4.87
N ALA A 195 6.38 2.02 4.41
CA ALA A 195 6.06 0.81 3.65
C ALA A 195 6.93 0.65 2.39
N ARG A 196 7.29 1.75 1.71
CA ARG A 196 8.19 1.74 0.55
C ARG A 196 9.57 1.23 0.85
N ASP A 197 10.13 1.68 1.95
CA ASP A 197 11.51 1.40 2.28
C ASP A 197 11.63 -0.07 2.69
N VAL A 198 10.67 -0.57 3.47
CA VAL A 198 10.54 -2.00 3.81
C VAL A 198 10.36 -2.85 2.56
N ALA A 199 9.48 -2.47 1.64
CA ALA A 199 9.27 -3.24 0.40
C ALA A 199 10.53 -3.29 -0.47
N ARG A 200 11.27 -2.17 -0.59
CA ARG A 200 12.57 -2.12 -1.30
C ARG A 200 13.63 -3.02 -0.65
N GLU A 201 13.68 -3.02 0.67
CA GLU A 201 14.63 -3.84 1.43
C GLU A 201 14.30 -5.33 1.29
N VAL A 202 13.03 -5.72 1.43
CA VAL A 202 12.55 -7.09 1.19
C VAL A 202 12.89 -7.54 -0.23
N ARG A 203 12.62 -6.71 -1.24
CA ARG A 203 12.95 -7.00 -2.63
C ARG A 203 14.44 -7.27 -2.81
N THR A 204 15.28 -6.47 -2.17
CA THR A 204 16.74 -6.59 -2.21
C THR A 204 17.22 -7.85 -1.50
N ALA A 205 16.68 -8.15 -0.32
CA ALA A 205 17.02 -9.33 0.48
C ALA A 205 16.65 -10.61 -0.29
N VAL A 206 15.41 -10.71 -0.76
CA VAL A 206 14.91 -11.88 -1.51
C VAL A 206 15.72 -12.11 -2.79
N ARG A 207 16.03 -11.05 -3.54
CA ARG A 207 16.83 -11.16 -4.77
C ARG A 207 18.24 -11.70 -4.51
N LYS A 208 18.84 -11.40 -3.35
CA LYS A 208 20.17 -11.89 -2.96
C LYS A 208 20.16 -13.33 -2.44
N THR A 209 19.01 -13.79 -1.93
CA THR A 209 18.86 -15.15 -1.38
C THR A 209 18.89 -16.23 -2.45
N LEU A 210 18.42 -15.92 -3.66
CA LEU A 210 18.34 -16.87 -4.77
C LEU A 210 19.44 -16.58 -5.79
N SER A 211 20.20 -17.60 -6.18
CA SER A 211 21.40 -17.49 -7.03
C SER A 211 21.10 -17.01 -8.45
N ASP A 212 19.88 -17.22 -8.92
CA ASP A 212 19.37 -16.80 -10.23
C ASP A 212 18.89 -15.34 -10.24
N HIS A 213 18.97 -14.62 -9.12
CA HIS A 213 18.63 -13.20 -8.98
C HIS A 213 17.28 -12.84 -9.62
N PRO A 214 16.18 -13.48 -9.20
CA PRO A 214 14.88 -13.34 -9.83
C PRO A 214 14.37 -11.90 -9.78
N THR A 215 13.40 -11.60 -10.64
CA THR A 215 12.57 -10.40 -10.45
C THR A 215 11.67 -10.63 -9.23
N VAL A 216 11.52 -9.61 -8.40
CA VAL A 216 10.75 -9.71 -7.16
C VAL A 216 9.71 -8.59 -7.12
N ALA A 217 8.44 -8.98 -6.99
CA ALA A 217 7.30 -8.12 -6.71
C ALA A 217 6.89 -8.26 -5.25
N VAL A 218 6.75 -7.14 -4.55
CA VAL A 218 6.32 -7.11 -3.13
C VAL A 218 4.94 -6.49 -3.03
N LEU A 219 4.01 -7.19 -2.39
CA LEU A 219 2.66 -6.73 -2.11
C LEU A 219 2.49 -6.50 -0.60
N VAL A 220 2.25 -5.25 -0.23
CA VAL A 220 1.86 -4.86 1.13
C VAL A 220 0.35 -4.97 1.24
N SER A 221 -0.15 -5.98 1.94
CA SER A 221 -1.59 -6.19 2.10
C SER A 221 -2.15 -5.61 3.41
N GLY A 222 -1.29 -5.19 4.33
CA GLY A 222 -1.68 -4.64 5.63
C GLY A 222 -0.57 -3.80 6.26
N ILE A 223 -0.99 -2.84 7.09
CA ILE A 223 -0.11 -2.01 7.93
C ILE A 223 -0.72 -1.99 9.33
N ALA A 224 0.08 -2.31 10.36
CA ALA A 224 -0.37 -2.43 11.75
C ALA A 224 0.63 -1.85 12.75
#